data_AF-A0A3A4QU91-F1
#
_entry.id   AF-A0A3A4QU91-F1
#
_cell.length_a   1.000
_cell.length_b   1.000
_cell.length_c   1.000
_cell.angle_alpha   90.00
_cell.angle_beta   90.00
_cell.angle_gamma   90.00
#
_symmetry.space_group_name_H-M   'P 1'
#
loop_
_entity.id
_entity.type
_entity.pdbx_description
1 polymer ?
#
loop_
_entity_poly.entity_id
_entity_poly.type
_entity_poly.pdbx_seq_one_letter_code
_entity_poly.pdbx_strand_id
1 'polypeptide(L)'
;MKKAYQAYISMIEKHLENYLKFNYPDYVIDAKHPYIIDKSYHVSESLLPENRLLFEKYMRKDIDIHSPGNLKSSQLMAFDLFLPYLENTEGLKAKFQIYDHINSISFEEVFSDYTHVDVFMKTEHDEKIICEVKYSESCFDRVKPGNKLRSEKFQKFYQNINQWMEGDPVEECEFMDNYQLYRNLYHAFSSEKGKIGYFIVIYPKDHPMLEHQFNQFYERLKVIHKFKHMDRIKKTYIERMAYSDSFWGKYIIKKERLLEIDIINKVLEDDHRDIDLYYQSAEDLPEIKKRMVTQDQLNIMIDIKDHSLIEIWKYVQNAFEQDYQVVHRLNTKYKHFVDEKSINVLF
;
A
#
# COMPACT_ATOMS: atom_id res chain seq x y z
N MET A 1 -13.13 16.99 -3.97
CA MET A 1 -11.98 16.15 -4.37
C MET A 1 -10.63 16.68 -3.88
N LYS A 2 -10.21 17.92 -4.20
CA LYS A 2 -8.90 18.46 -3.77
C LYS A 2 -8.62 18.36 -2.26
N LYS A 3 -9.57 18.73 -1.40
CA LYS A 3 -9.43 18.61 0.06
C LYS A 3 -9.24 17.16 0.53
N ALA A 4 -9.99 16.22 -0.06
CA ALA A 4 -9.90 14.80 0.27
C ALA A 4 -8.53 14.22 -0.11
N TYR A 5 -8.01 14.60 -1.28
CA TYR A 5 -6.67 14.21 -1.70
C TYR A 5 -5.58 14.81 -0.81
N GLN A 6 -5.70 16.09 -0.42
CA GLN A 6 -4.75 16.71 0.51
C GLN A 6 -4.73 15.99 1.86
N ALA A 7 -5.89 15.66 2.41
CA ALA A 7 -5.99 14.88 3.65
C ALA A 7 -5.34 13.49 3.51
N TYR A 8 -5.60 12.82 2.38
CA TYR A 8 -5.01 11.52 2.06
C TYR A 8 -3.47 11.57 1.98
N ILE A 9 -2.89 12.58 1.31
CA ILE A 9 -1.43 12.71 1.21
C ILE A 9 -0.80 13.05 2.56
N SER A 10 -1.38 13.98 3.32
CA SER A 10 -0.87 14.29 4.66
C SER A 10 -0.88 13.06 5.58
N MET A 11 -1.88 12.20 5.43
CA MET A 11 -1.97 10.93 6.15
C MET A 11 -0.84 9.96 5.74
N ILE A 12 -0.55 9.83 4.44
CA ILE A 12 0.60 9.03 3.96
C ILE A 12 1.92 9.58 4.48
N GLU A 13 2.14 10.89 4.39
CA GLU A 13 3.41 11.51 4.79
C GLU A 13 3.68 11.28 6.28
N LYS A 14 2.66 11.48 7.13
CA LYS A 14 2.76 11.18 8.57
C LYS A 14 3.03 9.69 8.83
N HIS A 15 2.43 8.81 8.05
CA HIS A 15 2.65 7.36 8.19
C HIS A 15 4.08 6.97 7.82
N LEU A 16 4.61 7.47 6.70
CA LEU A 16 5.97 7.23 6.25
C LEU A 16 7.02 7.84 7.19
N GLU A 17 6.73 9.01 7.77
CA GLU A 17 7.57 9.59 8.83
C GLU A 17 7.68 8.65 10.02
N ASN A 18 6.56 8.09 10.49
CA ASN A 18 6.57 7.14 11.59
C ASN A 18 7.31 5.85 11.22
N TYR A 19 7.14 5.36 9.99
CA TYR A 19 7.89 4.22 9.46
C TYR A 19 9.41 4.49 9.50
N LEU A 20 9.84 5.69 9.10
CA LEU A 20 11.26 6.07 9.15
C LEU A 20 11.79 6.11 10.59
N LYS A 21 11.08 6.77 11.51
CA LYS A 21 11.48 6.83 12.94
C LYS A 21 11.64 5.44 13.54
N PHE A 22 10.80 4.49 13.13
CA PHE A 22 10.82 3.14 13.67
C PHE A 22 11.94 2.27 13.09
N ASN A 23 12.11 2.30 11.77
CA ASN A 23 13.04 1.39 11.07
C ASN A 23 14.45 1.97 10.91
N TYR A 24 14.62 3.29 11.05
CA TYR A 24 15.90 3.98 10.93
C TYR A 24 16.05 4.94 12.12
N PRO A 25 16.23 4.43 13.35
CA PRO A 25 16.26 5.26 14.56
C PRO A 25 17.40 6.29 14.56
N ASP A 26 18.49 5.99 13.84
CA ASP A 26 19.65 6.87 13.69
C ASP A 26 19.49 7.88 12.54
N TYR A 27 18.42 7.78 11.75
CA TYR A 27 18.16 8.68 10.64
C TYR A 27 17.57 10.01 11.12
N VAL A 28 18.26 11.10 10.80
CA VAL A 28 17.76 12.46 11.05
C VAL A 28 16.75 12.82 9.96
N ILE A 29 15.47 12.80 10.32
CA ILE A 29 14.38 13.09 9.41
C ILE A 29 14.39 14.57 9.00
N ASP A 30 14.39 14.82 7.69
CA ASP A 30 14.16 16.16 7.14
C ASP A 30 12.71 16.59 7.39
N ALA A 31 12.52 17.63 8.20
CA ALA A 31 11.20 18.19 8.50
C ALA A 31 10.42 18.64 7.26
N LYS A 32 11.11 18.99 6.17
CA LYS A 32 10.48 19.38 4.90
C LYS A 32 10.03 18.18 4.08
N HIS A 33 10.74 17.06 4.19
CA HIS A 33 10.53 15.86 3.39
C HIS A 33 10.63 14.59 4.26
N PRO A 34 9.68 14.39 5.19
CA PRO A 34 9.79 13.37 6.25
C PRO A 34 9.57 11.92 5.78
N TYR A 35 9.70 11.68 4.47
CA TYR A 35 9.48 10.41 3.78
C TYR A 35 10.61 10.13 2.77
N ILE A 36 11.65 10.97 2.73
CA ILE A 36 12.82 10.78 1.89
C ILE A 36 13.95 10.26 2.79
N ILE A 37 14.54 9.14 2.41
CA ILE A 37 15.80 8.64 2.97
C ILE A 37 16.96 9.31 2.24
N ASP A 38 18.03 9.63 2.97
CA ASP A 38 19.24 10.22 2.40
C ASP A 38 19.90 9.30 1.35
N LYS A 39 20.56 9.91 0.36
CA LYS A 39 21.18 9.20 -0.76
C LYS A 39 22.41 8.36 -0.37
N SER A 40 22.93 8.53 0.84
CA SER A 40 23.98 7.66 1.39
C SER A 40 23.51 6.23 1.63
N TYR A 41 22.20 6.01 1.76
CA TYR A 41 21.63 4.67 1.88
C TYR A 41 21.56 4.00 0.51
N HIS A 42 21.89 2.71 0.46
CA HIS A 42 21.72 1.91 -0.74
C HIS A 42 20.22 1.77 -1.09
N VAL A 43 19.88 1.67 -2.37
CA VAL A 43 18.45 1.63 -2.79
C VAL A 43 17.66 0.48 -2.19
N SER A 44 18.30 -0.68 -1.96
CA SER A 44 17.65 -1.81 -1.30
C SER A 44 17.22 -1.46 0.12
N GLU A 45 17.91 -0.53 0.80
CA GLU A 45 17.51 -0.06 2.13
C GLU A 45 16.17 0.67 2.10
N SER A 46 15.75 1.26 0.98
CA SER A 46 14.45 1.92 0.85
C SER A 46 13.28 0.95 0.60
N LEU A 47 13.55 -0.33 0.41
CA LEU A 47 12.55 -1.39 0.23
C LEU A 47 12.16 -2.02 1.56
N LEU A 48 11.10 -2.83 1.55
CA LEU A 48 10.76 -3.65 2.70
C LEU A 48 11.92 -4.59 3.06
N PRO A 49 12.22 -4.82 4.35
CA PRO A 49 13.35 -5.64 4.78
C PRO A 49 13.43 -7.02 4.10
N GLU A 50 12.30 -7.69 3.94
CA GLU A 50 12.22 -9.00 3.29
C GLU A 50 12.47 -8.97 1.78
N ASN A 51 12.35 -7.81 1.13
CA ASN A 51 12.53 -7.63 -0.31
C ASN A 51 13.95 -7.22 -0.70
N ARG A 52 14.80 -6.83 0.26
CA ARG A 52 16.14 -6.29 -0.04
C ARG A 52 17.03 -7.29 -0.79
N LEU A 53 17.08 -8.54 -0.32
CA LEU A 53 17.84 -9.60 -0.95
C LEU A 53 17.24 -10.02 -2.30
N LEU A 54 15.91 -10.01 -2.43
CA LEU A 54 15.25 -10.28 -3.70
C LEU A 54 15.61 -9.22 -4.74
N PHE A 55 15.61 -7.95 -4.33
CA PHE A 55 16.03 -6.85 -5.18
C PHE A 55 17.48 -7.04 -5.67
N GLU A 56 18.41 -7.32 -4.77
CA GLU A 56 19.82 -7.55 -5.14
C GLU A 56 20.01 -8.77 -6.05
N LYS A 57 19.21 -9.81 -5.85
CA LYS A 57 19.26 -11.05 -6.63
C LYS A 57 18.71 -10.88 -8.04
N TYR A 58 17.60 -10.15 -8.20
CA TYR A 58 16.81 -10.17 -9.43
C TYR A 58 16.87 -8.88 -10.26
N MET A 59 17.29 -7.76 -9.68
CA MET A 59 17.26 -6.50 -10.40
C MET A 59 18.37 -6.41 -11.43
N ARG A 60 17.99 -5.99 -12.64
CA ARG A 60 18.94 -5.73 -13.70
C ARG A 60 19.77 -4.48 -13.35
N LYS A 61 21.04 -4.49 -13.74
CA LYS A 61 21.98 -3.37 -13.49
C LYS A 61 21.67 -2.10 -14.30
N ASP A 62 20.86 -2.23 -15.34
CA ASP A 62 20.50 -1.15 -16.27
C ASP A 62 19.19 -0.44 -15.93
N ILE A 63 18.48 -0.88 -14.88
CA ILE A 63 17.26 -0.22 -14.41
C ILE A 63 17.61 1.11 -13.76
N ASP A 64 17.10 2.20 -14.32
CA ASP A 64 17.22 3.54 -13.74
C ASP A 64 16.15 3.75 -12.66
N ILE A 65 16.59 4.06 -11.46
CA ILE A 65 15.70 4.30 -10.32
C ILE A 65 15.65 5.79 -10.09
N HIS A 66 14.55 6.41 -10.48
CA HIS A 66 14.45 7.87 -10.55
C HIS A 66 14.47 8.55 -9.16
N SER A 67 14.09 7.83 -8.09
CA SER A 67 14.03 8.38 -6.73
C SER A 67 14.23 7.30 -5.66
N PRO A 68 15.44 6.72 -5.55
CA PRO A 68 15.70 5.53 -4.73
C PRO A 68 15.47 5.75 -3.23
N GLY A 69 15.51 6.99 -2.74
CA GLY A 69 15.24 7.32 -1.33
C GLY A 69 13.82 7.82 -1.05
N ASN A 70 12.99 8.06 -2.07
CA ASN A 70 11.66 8.65 -1.86
C ASN A 70 10.63 7.55 -1.59
N LEU A 71 10.24 7.35 -0.32
CA LEU A 71 9.32 6.28 0.06
C LEU A 71 7.89 6.46 -0.49
N LYS A 72 7.54 7.64 -1.01
CA LYS A 72 6.30 7.89 -1.74
C LYS A 72 6.33 7.41 -3.20
N SER A 73 7.48 6.94 -3.68
CA SER A 73 7.67 6.46 -5.04
C SER A 73 6.83 5.23 -5.35
N SER A 74 6.00 5.32 -6.39
CA SER A 74 5.30 4.18 -6.99
C SER A 74 6.25 3.12 -7.52
N GLN A 75 7.43 3.51 -8.01
CA GLN A 75 8.46 2.57 -8.48
C GLN A 75 8.97 1.67 -7.33
N LEU A 76 9.27 2.25 -6.15
CA LEU A 76 9.67 1.45 -4.98
C LEU A 76 8.53 0.54 -4.53
N MET A 77 7.30 1.03 -4.56
CA MET A 77 6.14 0.22 -4.26
C MET A 77 5.95 -0.93 -5.26
N ALA A 78 6.18 -0.69 -6.55
CA ALA A 78 6.10 -1.73 -7.57
C ALA A 78 7.12 -2.84 -7.28
N PHE A 79 8.36 -2.48 -6.92
CA PHE A 79 9.33 -3.49 -6.44
C PHE A 79 8.80 -4.23 -5.22
N ASP A 80 8.35 -3.51 -4.18
CA ASP A 80 7.91 -4.14 -2.95
C ASP A 80 6.69 -5.06 -3.13
N LEU A 81 5.80 -4.74 -4.08
CA LEU A 81 4.64 -5.54 -4.44
C LEU A 81 5.01 -6.79 -5.23
N PHE A 82 5.98 -6.72 -6.15
CA PHE A 82 6.18 -7.76 -7.16
C PHE A 82 7.42 -8.63 -6.96
N LEU A 83 8.44 -8.16 -6.22
CA LEU A 83 9.65 -8.94 -5.92
C LEU A 83 9.34 -10.32 -5.31
N PRO A 84 8.41 -10.47 -4.35
CA PRO A 84 8.06 -11.79 -3.80
C PRO A 84 7.53 -12.78 -4.84
N TYR A 85 6.94 -12.28 -5.92
CA TYR A 85 6.33 -13.12 -6.96
C TYR A 85 7.30 -13.52 -8.07
N LEU A 86 8.56 -13.05 -8.04
CA LEU A 86 9.58 -13.48 -8.99
C LEU A 86 9.96 -14.96 -8.84
N GLU A 87 9.80 -15.51 -7.63
CA GLU A 87 10.06 -16.92 -7.34
C GLU A 87 8.80 -17.78 -7.45
N ASN A 88 7.62 -17.20 -7.24
CA ASN A 88 6.34 -17.90 -7.31
C ASN A 88 5.22 -16.96 -7.78
N THR A 89 4.80 -17.12 -9.04
CA THR A 89 3.80 -16.26 -9.67
C THR A 89 2.35 -16.67 -9.38
N GLU A 90 2.10 -17.82 -8.74
CA GLU A 90 0.75 -18.36 -8.55
C GLU A 90 -0.15 -17.43 -7.71
N GLY A 91 0.42 -16.71 -6.76
CA GLY A 91 -0.31 -15.73 -5.95
C GLY A 91 -0.87 -14.55 -6.76
N LEU A 92 -0.30 -14.24 -7.94
CA LEU A 92 -0.77 -13.16 -8.80
C LEU A 92 -2.02 -13.53 -9.61
N LYS A 93 -2.18 -14.79 -9.99
CA LYS A 93 -3.31 -15.27 -10.80
C LYS A 93 -4.66 -14.91 -10.19
N ALA A 94 -4.84 -15.25 -8.91
CA ALA A 94 -6.06 -14.96 -8.18
C ALA A 94 -6.28 -13.45 -7.98
N LYS A 95 -5.21 -12.69 -7.75
CA LYS A 95 -5.27 -11.24 -7.50
C LYS A 95 -5.64 -10.45 -8.75
N PHE A 96 -5.20 -10.91 -9.93
CA PHE A 96 -5.50 -10.27 -11.21
C PHE A 96 -6.67 -10.91 -11.96
N GLN A 97 -7.16 -12.06 -11.48
CA GLN A 97 -8.16 -12.87 -12.19
C GLN A 97 -7.68 -13.26 -13.58
N ILE A 98 -6.43 -13.72 -13.66
CA ILE A 98 -5.79 -14.25 -14.87
C ILE A 98 -5.49 -15.72 -14.60
N TYR A 99 -6.00 -16.60 -15.45
CA TYR A 99 -5.91 -18.04 -15.24
C TYR A 99 -4.62 -18.65 -15.81
N ASP A 100 -4.07 -18.03 -16.84
CA ASP A 100 -2.82 -18.47 -17.48
C ASP A 100 -1.63 -18.38 -16.50
N HIS A 101 -0.69 -19.31 -16.63
CA HIS A 101 0.57 -19.23 -15.91
C HIS A 101 1.39 -18.02 -16.35
N ILE A 102 1.95 -17.29 -15.37
CA ILE A 102 2.80 -16.12 -15.62
C ILE A 102 4.25 -16.62 -15.62
N ASN A 103 4.90 -16.53 -16.79
CA ASN A 103 6.25 -17.05 -17.04
C ASN A 103 7.35 -16.08 -16.65
N SER A 104 7.08 -14.78 -16.73
CA SER A 104 8.10 -13.75 -16.48
C SER A 104 7.48 -12.49 -15.93
N ILE A 105 8.23 -11.83 -15.05
CA ILE A 105 7.97 -10.47 -14.56
C ILE A 105 9.22 -9.64 -14.85
N SER A 106 9.04 -8.41 -15.29
CA SER A 106 10.11 -7.44 -15.56
C SER A 106 9.65 -6.08 -15.09
N PHE A 107 10.60 -5.29 -14.59
CA PHE A 107 10.33 -3.95 -14.10
C PHE A 107 10.87 -2.91 -15.08
N GLU A 108 10.20 -1.76 -15.15
CA GLU A 108 10.63 -0.61 -15.95
C GLU A 108 10.89 -0.97 -17.42
N GLU A 109 10.00 -1.78 -18.00
CA GLU A 109 10.19 -2.29 -19.35
C GLU A 109 9.96 -1.19 -20.38
N VAL A 110 10.91 -1.02 -21.31
CA VAL A 110 10.94 0.12 -22.26
C VAL A 110 10.47 -0.32 -23.65
N PHE A 111 9.34 0.21 -24.11
CA PHE A 111 8.81 -0.03 -25.46
C PHE A 111 9.56 0.79 -26.52
N SER A 112 9.34 0.44 -27.80
CA SER A 112 10.01 1.03 -28.97
C SER A 112 9.82 2.55 -29.10
N ASP A 113 8.73 3.07 -28.53
CA ASP A 113 8.42 4.49 -28.48
C ASP A 113 9.01 5.21 -27.24
N TYR A 114 9.90 4.52 -26.51
CA TYR A 114 10.50 4.92 -25.23
C TYR A 114 9.49 5.11 -24.11
N THR A 115 8.38 4.37 -24.14
CA THR A 115 7.46 4.28 -23.00
C THR A 115 7.99 3.27 -21.99
N HIS A 116 8.09 3.72 -20.73
CA HIS A 116 8.35 2.85 -19.59
C HIS A 116 7.03 2.37 -18.99
N VAL A 117 6.99 1.10 -18.59
CA VAL A 117 5.90 0.53 -17.79
C VAL A 117 6.46 -0.03 -16.48
N ASP A 118 5.77 0.22 -15.37
CA ASP A 118 6.27 -0.10 -14.03
C ASP A 118 6.54 -1.60 -13.89
N VAL A 119 5.56 -2.43 -14.29
CA VAL A 119 5.69 -3.89 -14.31
C VAL A 119 5.12 -4.47 -15.60
N PHE A 120 5.93 -5.28 -16.25
CA PHE A 120 5.58 -6.04 -17.45
C PHE A 120 5.66 -7.53 -17.15
N MET A 121 4.63 -8.28 -17.50
CA MET A 121 4.65 -9.74 -17.38
C MET A 121 4.22 -10.40 -18.68
N LYS A 122 4.54 -11.69 -18.80
CA LYS A 122 4.10 -12.55 -19.91
C LYS A 122 3.47 -13.83 -19.38
N THR A 123 2.37 -14.23 -20.00
CA THR A 123 1.79 -15.54 -19.75
C THR A 123 2.49 -16.64 -20.53
N GLU A 124 2.16 -17.89 -20.24
CA GLU A 124 2.60 -19.08 -21.00
C GLU A 124 2.17 -19.06 -22.47
N HIS A 125 1.16 -18.25 -22.82
CA HIS A 125 0.67 -18.06 -24.17
C HIS A 125 1.28 -16.83 -24.88
N ASP A 126 2.27 -16.19 -24.25
CA ASP A 126 2.91 -14.93 -24.66
C ASP A 126 1.92 -13.75 -24.70
N GLU A 127 0.84 -13.82 -23.92
CA GLU A 127 -0.02 -12.66 -23.67
C GLU A 127 0.69 -11.69 -22.71
N LYS A 128 0.59 -10.39 -23.01
CA LYS A 128 1.21 -9.35 -22.18
C LYS A 128 0.36 -9.08 -20.94
N ILE A 129 0.98 -8.66 -19.85
CA ILE A 129 0.29 -8.04 -18.74
C ILE A 129 1.07 -6.78 -18.40
N ILE A 130 0.45 -5.62 -18.59
CA ILE A 130 1.03 -4.34 -18.20
C ILE A 130 0.34 -3.87 -16.93
N CYS A 131 1.13 -3.67 -15.88
CA CYS A 131 0.66 -3.08 -14.65
C CYS A 131 1.19 -1.65 -14.50
N GLU A 132 0.29 -0.73 -14.19
CA GLU A 132 0.61 0.62 -13.74
C GLU A 132 0.30 0.71 -12.25
N VAL A 133 1.30 1.08 -11.45
CA VAL A 133 1.23 1.19 -9.99
C VAL A 133 1.24 2.67 -9.61
N LYS A 134 0.27 3.09 -8.81
CA LYS A 134 0.22 4.43 -8.22
C LYS A 134 0.12 4.31 -6.71
N TYR A 135 0.68 5.28 -6.00
CA TYR A 135 0.61 5.33 -4.54
C TYR A 135 0.18 6.69 -4.02
N SER A 136 0.97 7.72 -4.29
CA SER A 136 0.85 9.05 -3.73
C SER A 136 0.59 10.12 -4.79
N GLU A 137 0.52 9.72 -6.06
CA GLU A 137 0.26 10.60 -7.19
C GLU A 137 -1.20 11.05 -7.22
N SER A 138 -1.43 12.33 -7.49
CA SER A 138 -2.80 12.89 -7.53
C SER A 138 -3.66 12.32 -8.65
N CYS A 139 -3.05 11.89 -9.74
CA CYS A 139 -3.72 11.42 -10.94
C CYS A 139 -2.80 10.56 -11.79
N PHE A 140 -3.38 9.85 -12.75
CA PHE A 140 -2.65 9.33 -13.91
C PHE A 140 -2.26 10.49 -14.81
N ASP A 141 -1.07 10.41 -15.41
CA ASP A 141 -0.50 11.53 -16.16
C ASP A 141 -1.38 11.95 -17.34
N ARG A 142 -1.45 13.27 -17.52
CA ARG A 142 -2.12 13.95 -18.62
C ARG A 142 -1.12 14.79 -19.39
N VAL A 143 -1.40 15.00 -20.67
CA VAL A 143 -0.59 15.86 -21.52
C VAL A 143 -1.30 17.21 -21.69
N LYS A 144 -0.56 18.30 -21.44
CA LYS A 144 -1.09 19.65 -21.67
C LYS A 144 -1.47 19.83 -23.16
N PRO A 145 -2.59 20.50 -23.46
CA PRO A 145 -2.95 20.82 -24.84
C PRO A 145 -1.81 21.52 -25.60
N GLY A 146 -1.64 21.18 -26.87
CA GLY A 146 -0.62 21.77 -27.74
C GLY A 146 0.79 21.17 -27.61
N ASN A 147 0.96 20.06 -26.89
CA ASN A 147 2.24 19.36 -26.84
C ASN A 147 2.54 18.64 -28.17
N LYS A 148 3.23 19.34 -29.07
CA LYS A 148 3.55 18.87 -30.43
C LYS A 148 4.18 17.47 -30.46
N LEU A 149 5.15 17.19 -29.58
CA LEU A 149 5.84 15.89 -29.54
C LEU A 149 4.87 14.75 -29.22
N ARG A 150 3.96 14.95 -28.27
CA ARG A 150 2.97 13.93 -27.87
C ARG A 150 1.87 13.79 -28.92
N SER A 151 1.43 14.88 -29.54
CA SER A 151 0.55 14.85 -30.70
C SER A 151 1.15 14.04 -31.86
N GLU A 152 2.42 14.28 -32.21
CA GLU A 152 3.14 13.50 -33.23
C GLU A 152 3.22 12.01 -32.86
N LYS A 153 3.46 11.66 -31.59
CA LYS A 153 3.41 10.26 -31.13
C LYS A 153 2.02 9.64 -31.25
N PHE A 154 0.96 10.38 -30.94
CA PHE A 154 -0.40 9.90 -31.11
C PHE A 154 -0.69 9.57 -32.57
N GLN A 155 -0.42 10.52 -33.48
CA GLN A 155 -0.62 10.33 -34.92
C GLN A 155 0.26 9.21 -35.48
N LYS A 156 1.50 9.05 -34.98
CA LYS A 156 2.41 8.02 -35.49
C LYS A 156 2.15 6.62 -34.95
N PHE A 157 1.81 6.50 -33.66
CA PHE A 157 1.76 5.22 -32.96
C PHE A 157 0.38 4.93 -32.37
N TYR A 158 -0.14 5.84 -31.55
CA TYR A 158 -1.26 5.51 -30.67
C TYR A 158 -2.63 5.57 -31.33
N GLN A 159 -2.80 6.23 -32.49
CA GLN A 159 -4.07 6.25 -33.23
C GLN A 159 -4.59 4.84 -33.58
N ASN A 160 -3.67 3.87 -33.69
CA ASN A 160 -4.00 2.47 -33.96
C ASN A 160 -4.78 1.80 -32.82
N ILE A 161 -4.88 2.44 -31.65
CA ILE A 161 -5.73 1.96 -30.55
C ILE A 161 -7.20 1.80 -30.97
N ASN A 162 -7.63 2.58 -31.96
CA ASN A 162 -8.99 2.58 -32.48
C ASN A 162 -9.38 1.28 -33.21
N GLN A 163 -8.43 0.42 -33.58
CA GLN A 163 -8.75 -0.89 -34.16
C GLN A 163 -9.50 -1.83 -33.17
N TRP A 164 -9.39 -1.55 -31.87
CA TRP A 164 -10.05 -2.29 -30.80
C TRP A 164 -11.35 -1.65 -30.30
N MET A 165 -11.76 -0.52 -30.89
CA MET A 165 -13.00 0.17 -30.55
C MET A 165 -14.11 -0.22 -31.54
N GLU A 166 -15.33 -0.41 -31.05
CA GLU A 166 -16.52 -0.66 -31.88
C GLU A 166 -17.50 0.52 -31.89
N GLY A 167 -17.33 1.45 -30.96
CA GLY A 167 -18.08 2.71 -30.87
C GLY A 167 -17.28 3.88 -31.46
N ASP A 168 -17.41 5.04 -30.84
CA ASP A 168 -16.71 6.24 -31.31
C ASP A 168 -15.18 6.05 -31.15
N PRO A 169 -14.36 6.56 -32.08
CA PRO A 169 -12.90 6.50 -31.93
C PRO A 169 -12.43 7.35 -30.75
N VAL A 170 -11.30 6.95 -30.16
CA VAL A 170 -10.55 7.78 -29.22
C VAL A 170 -9.89 8.91 -30.01
N GLU A 171 -10.36 10.12 -29.76
CA GLU A 171 -9.81 11.35 -30.32
C GLU A 171 -8.54 11.79 -29.59
N GLU A 172 -7.68 12.58 -30.24
CA GLU A 172 -6.40 13.01 -29.67
C GLU A 172 -6.57 13.75 -28.34
N CYS A 173 -7.52 14.70 -28.26
CA CYS A 173 -7.76 15.46 -27.03
C CYS A 173 -8.12 14.54 -25.86
N GLU A 174 -8.95 13.55 -26.11
CA GLU A 174 -9.32 12.55 -25.10
C GLU A 174 -8.11 11.68 -24.71
N PHE A 175 -7.33 11.24 -25.70
CA PHE A 175 -6.12 10.49 -25.46
C PHE A 175 -5.18 11.26 -24.53
N MET A 176 -4.97 12.56 -24.78
CA MET A 176 -4.09 13.40 -23.96
C MET A 176 -4.62 13.64 -22.54
N ASP A 177 -5.94 13.73 -22.36
CA ASP A 177 -6.60 13.90 -21.06
C ASP A 177 -6.46 12.65 -20.15
N ASN A 178 -6.21 11.47 -20.74
CA ASN A 178 -5.91 10.24 -20.04
C ASN A 178 -4.65 9.55 -20.60
N TYR A 179 -3.62 10.36 -20.90
CA TYR A 179 -2.45 9.96 -21.66
C TYR A 179 -1.81 8.68 -21.14
N GLN A 180 -1.56 8.58 -19.83
CA GLN A 180 -0.91 7.41 -19.27
C GLN A 180 -1.76 6.14 -19.41
N LEU A 181 -3.07 6.25 -19.16
CA LEU A 181 -4.01 5.12 -19.24
C LEU A 181 -4.15 4.62 -20.67
N TYR A 182 -4.39 5.52 -21.63
CA TYR A 182 -4.52 5.13 -23.04
C TYR A 182 -3.19 4.65 -23.66
N ARG A 183 -2.06 5.24 -23.27
CA ARG A 183 -0.74 4.79 -23.72
C ARG A 183 -0.44 3.37 -23.23
N ASN A 184 -0.67 3.08 -21.96
CA ASN A 184 -0.44 1.75 -21.42
C ASN A 184 -1.47 0.74 -21.97
N LEU A 185 -2.71 1.16 -22.21
CA LEU A 185 -3.70 0.37 -22.94
C LEU A 185 -3.20 0.02 -24.35
N TYR A 186 -2.74 0.99 -25.13
CA TYR A 186 -2.18 0.73 -26.46
C TYR A 186 -1.06 -0.33 -26.39
N HIS A 187 -0.13 -0.18 -25.44
CA HIS A 187 0.99 -1.11 -25.31
C HIS A 187 0.57 -2.50 -24.81
N ALA A 188 -0.52 -2.63 -24.06
CA ALA A 188 -1.03 -3.93 -23.62
C ALA A 188 -1.65 -4.73 -24.78
N PHE A 189 -2.17 -4.03 -25.80
CA PHE A 189 -2.90 -4.63 -26.92
C PHE A 189 -2.17 -4.58 -28.26
N SER A 190 -1.09 -3.82 -28.39
CA SER A 190 -0.22 -3.89 -29.59
C SER A 190 0.36 -5.30 -29.75
N SER A 191 0.89 -5.64 -30.92
CA SER A 191 1.68 -6.88 -31.08
C SER A 191 3.15 -6.70 -30.66
N GLU A 192 3.53 -5.49 -30.24
CA GLU A 192 4.88 -5.21 -29.79
C GLU A 192 5.16 -6.03 -28.52
N LYS A 193 6.22 -6.86 -28.56
CA LYS A 193 6.67 -7.71 -27.46
C LYS A 193 5.76 -8.86 -27.04
N GLY A 194 4.67 -9.15 -27.75
CA GLY A 194 3.82 -10.32 -27.47
C GLY A 194 2.40 -10.17 -28.00
N LYS A 195 1.53 -11.13 -27.64
CA LYS A 195 0.11 -11.09 -27.97
C LYS A 195 -0.65 -10.09 -27.11
N ILE A 196 -1.83 -9.72 -27.58
CA ILE A 196 -2.76 -8.86 -26.85
C ILE A 196 -3.00 -9.42 -25.46
N GLY A 197 -3.03 -8.52 -24.49
CA GLY A 197 -2.85 -8.89 -23.10
C GLY A 197 -3.83 -8.21 -22.17
N TYR A 198 -3.39 -8.00 -20.95
CA TYR A 198 -4.13 -7.35 -19.87
C TYR A 198 -3.52 -5.99 -19.57
N PHE A 199 -4.38 -5.01 -19.30
CA PHE A 199 -3.98 -3.75 -18.69
C PHE A 199 -4.54 -3.69 -17.29
N ILE A 200 -3.65 -3.58 -16.30
CA ILE A 200 -3.99 -3.58 -14.88
C ILE A 200 -3.53 -2.28 -14.25
N VAL A 201 -4.43 -1.62 -13.53
CA VAL A 201 -4.04 -0.51 -12.64
C VAL A 201 -4.09 -0.96 -11.18
N ILE A 202 -3.11 -0.52 -10.40
CA ILE A 202 -2.95 -0.85 -8.98
C ILE A 202 -2.77 0.45 -8.21
N TYR A 203 -3.66 0.72 -7.25
CA TYR A 203 -3.56 1.91 -6.39
C TYR A 203 -4.29 1.70 -5.05
N PRO A 204 -4.13 2.59 -4.06
CA PRO A 204 -4.77 2.42 -2.76
C PRO A 204 -6.29 2.57 -2.87
N LYS A 205 -7.03 1.69 -2.21
CA LYS A 205 -8.51 1.65 -2.30
C LYS A 205 -9.15 2.99 -1.96
N ASP A 206 -8.58 3.70 -0.99
CA ASP A 206 -9.11 4.96 -0.48
C ASP A 206 -8.58 6.19 -1.25
N HIS A 207 -7.88 6.02 -2.38
CA HIS A 207 -7.34 7.13 -3.17
C HIS A 207 -8.41 7.80 -4.06
N PRO A 208 -9.01 8.94 -3.67
CA PRO A 208 -10.26 9.42 -4.27
C PRO A 208 -10.10 9.92 -5.72
N MET A 209 -8.94 10.49 -6.07
CA MET A 209 -8.73 11.07 -7.39
C MET A 209 -8.41 10.01 -8.47
N LEU A 210 -7.53 9.06 -8.18
CA LEU A 210 -7.24 7.91 -9.06
C LEU A 210 -8.48 7.05 -9.29
N GLU A 211 -9.25 6.76 -8.24
CA GLU A 211 -10.52 6.02 -8.35
C GLU A 211 -11.49 6.72 -9.29
N HIS A 212 -11.68 8.04 -9.10
CA HIS A 212 -12.54 8.83 -9.98
C HIS A 212 -12.06 8.83 -11.44
N GLN A 213 -10.77 9.10 -11.68
CA GLN A 213 -10.22 9.17 -13.03
C GLN A 213 -10.27 7.81 -13.75
N PHE A 214 -9.90 6.72 -13.07
CA PHE A 214 -9.96 5.39 -13.68
C PHE A 214 -11.39 4.98 -14.00
N ASN A 215 -12.36 5.25 -13.12
CA ASN A 215 -13.75 4.93 -13.38
C ASN A 215 -14.30 5.73 -14.57
N GLN A 216 -13.91 7.01 -14.73
CA GLN A 216 -14.24 7.78 -15.92
C GLN A 216 -13.65 7.17 -17.20
N PHE A 217 -12.37 6.81 -17.18
CA PHE A 217 -11.70 6.15 -18.30
C PHE A 217 -12.38 4.81 -18.65
N TYR A 218 -12.63 3.97 -17.65
CA TYR A 218 -13.26 2.66 -17.81
C TYR A 218 -14.67 2.76 -18.40
N GLU A 219 -15.50 3.68 -17.89
CA GLU A 219 -16.85 3.90 -18.41
C GLU A 219 -16.83 4.44 -19.84
N ARG A 220 -15.89 5.33 -20.20
CA ARG A 220 -15.74 5.79 -21.58
C ARG A 220 -15.35 4.66 -22.52
N LEU A 221 -14.35 3.85 -22.16
CA LEU A 221 -13.98 2.65 -22.92
C LEU A 221 -15.16 1.72 -23.15
N LYS A 222 -15.97 1.49 -22.11
CA LYS A 222 -17.10 0.57 -22.16
C LYS A 222 -18.28 1.11 -22.96
N VAL A 223 -18.70 2.35 -22.70
CA VAL A 223 -19.97 2.91 -23.17
C VAL A 223 -19.79 3.67 -24.48
N ILE A 224 -18.76 4.51 -24.57
CA ILE A 224 -18.52 5.39 -25.72
C ILE A 224 -17.78 4.62 -26.81
N HIS A 225 -16.61 4.07 -26.47
CA HIS A 225 -15.74 3.43 -27.45
C HIS A 225 -16.07 1.96 -27.69
N LYS A 226 -16.86 1.34 -26.80
CA LYS A 226 -17.23 -0.09 -26.85
C LYS A 226 -15.99 -0.97 -27.12
N PHE A 227 -14.98 -0.82 -26.28
CA PHE A 227 -13.72 -1.53 -26.42
C PHE A 227 -13.94 -3.05 -26.40
N LYS A 228 -13.40 -3.76 -27.40
CA LYS A 228 -13.64 -5.21 -27.63
C LYS A 228 -13.22 -6.12 -26.49
N HIS A 229 -12.27 -5.66 -25.67
CA HIS A 229 -11.58 -6.48 -24.66
C HIS A 229 -11.75 -5.94 -23.25
N MET A 230 -12.95 -5.45 -22.90
CA MET A 230 -13.23 -4.91 -21.56
C MET A 230 -12.91 -5.90 -20.42
N ASP A 231 -13.05 -7.20 -20.66
CA ASP A 231 -12.71 -8.26 -19.70
C ASP A 231 -11.22 -8.29 -19.31
N ARG A 232 -10.36 -7.70 -20.15
CA ARG A 232 -8.89 -7.64 -19.97
C ARG A 232 -8.41 -6.32 -19.34
N ILE A 233 -9.32 -5.40 -19.04
CA ILE A 233 -9.02 -4.16 -18.31
C ILE A 233 -9.33 -4.38 -16.84
N LYS A 234 -8.30 -4.47 -16.02
CA LYS A 234 -8.42 -4.80 -14.60
C LYS A 234 -8.03 -3.62 -13.72
N LYS A 235 -8.66 -3.57 -12.56
CA LYS A 235 -8.26 -2.75 -11.43
C LYS A 235 -8.11 -3.64 -10.22
N THR A 236 -7.02 -3.47 -9.49
CA THR A 236 -6.89 -4.03 -8.14
C THR A 236 -6.37 -2.97 -7.18
N TYR A 237 -6.36 -3.32 -5.91
CA TYR A 237 -5.98 -2.43 -4.83
C TYR A 237 -4.73 -2.94 -4.13
N ILE A 238 -3.90 -2.03 -3.66
CA ILE A 238 -2.67 -2.38 -2.94
C ILE A 238 -2.97 -3.26 -1.72
N GLU A 239 -4.08 -2.99 -1.04
CA GLU A 239 -4.58 -3.75 0.10
C GLU A 239 -4.91 -5.22 -0.24
N ARG A 240 -5.24 -5.51 -1.50
CA ARG A 240 -5.43 -6.89 -1.98
C ARG A 240 -4.12 -7.55 -2.40
N MET A 241 -3.11 -6.74 -2.74
CA MET A 241 -1.81 -7.21 -3.21
C MET A 241 -0.82 -7.46 -2.08
N ALA A 242 -0.98 -6.77 -0.95
CA ALA A 242 -0.14 -6.91 0.23
C ALA A 242 0.01 -8.37 0.66
N TYR A 243 1.24 -8.76 0.92
CA TYR A 243 1.63 -10.15 1.18
C TYR A 243 2.21 -10.36 2.60
N SER A 244 2.58 -9.28 3.29
CA SER A 244 3.22 -9.31 4.62
C SER A 244 2.77 -8.15 5.51
N ASP A 245 2.94 -8.30 6.81
CA ASP A 245 2.71 -7.22 7.79
C ASP A 245 3.65 -6.03 7.61
N SER A 246 4.89 -6.22 7.13
CA SER A 246 5.80 -5.12 6.82
C SER A 246 5.21 -4.21 5.74
N PHE A 247 4.52 -4.78 4.75
CA PHE A 247 3.84 -4.02 3.72
C PHE A 247 2.75 -3.12 4.33
N TRP A 248 1.94 -3.65 5.25
CA TRP A 248 0.99 -2.84 6.02
C TRP A 248 1.71 -1.81 6.88
N GLY A 249 2.87 -2.11 7.46
CA GLY A 249 3.64 -1.16 8.25
C GLY A 249 4.16 0.06 7.47
N LYS A 250 4.38 -0.08 6.16
CA LYS A 250 4.99 0.95 5.31
C LYS A 250 3.99 1.68 4.40
N TYR A 251 3.09 0.92 3.76
CA TYR A 251 2.29 1.43 2.63
C TYR A 251 0.79 1.49 2.93
N ILE A 252 0.29 0.69 3.86
CA ILE A 252 -1.15 0.64 4.15
C ILE A 252 -1.40 0.94 5.62
N ILE A 253 -1.99 2.08 5.88
CA ILE A 253 -2.33 2.49 7.23
C ILE A 253 -3.38 1.53 7.79
N LYS A 254 -3.01 0.69 8.78
CA LYS A 254 -3.96 -0.10 9.57
C LYS A 254 -4.88 0.87 10.32
N LYS A 255 -6.03 1.17 9.71
CA LYS A 255 -7.07 2.07 10.28
C LYS A 255 -7.55 1.59 11.66
N GLU A 256 -7.48 0.28 11.90
CA GLU A 256 -7.88 -0.38 13.16
C GLU A 256 -6.82 -0.24 14.26
N ARG A 257 -5.52 -0.21 13.93
CA ARG A 257 -4.44 -0.01 14.92
C ARG A 257 -4.45 1.41 15.49
N LEU A 258 -4.92 2.40 14.75
CA LEU A 258 -5.07 3.77 15.26
C LEU A 258 -6.21 3.87 16.28
N LEU A 259 -7.29 3.11 16.08
CA LEU A 259 -8.37 2.99 17.07
C LEU A 259 -7.87 2.28 18.33
N GLU A 260 -7.12 1.19 18.20
CA GLU A 260 -6.53 0.50 19.36
C GLU A 260 -5.50 1.37 20.08
N ILE A 261 -4.62 2.09 19.36
CA ILE A 261 -3.62 2.98 19.95
C ILE A 261 -4.28 4.21 20.60
N ASP A 262 -5.31 4.81 19.99
CA ASP A 262 -6.04 5.93 20.60
C ASP A 262 -6.88 5.47 21.81
N ILE A 263 -7.43 4.26 21.80
CA ILE A 263 -8.11 3.65 22.95
C ILE A 263 -7.10 3.35 24.04
N ILE A 264 -5.96 2.72 23.73
CA ILE A 264 -4.90 2.42 24.70
C ILE A 264 -4.34 3.71 25.29
N ASN A 265 -4.07 4.74 24.49
CA ASN A 265 -3.59 6.03 24.99
C ASN A 265 -4.64 6.75 25.84
N LYS A 266 -5.92 6.71 25.47
CA LYS A 266 -7.00 7.23 26.32
C LYS A 266 -7.13 6.48 27.64
N VAL A 267 -7.10 5.15 27.60
CA VAL A 267 -7.17 4.30 28.80
C VAL A 267 -5.98 4.59 29.71
N LEU A 268 -4.76 4.73 29.17
CA LEU A 268 -3.58 5.08 29.95
C LEU A 268 -3.64 6.52 30.49
N GLU A 269 -4.16 7.49 29.72
CA GLU A 269 -4.32 8.87 30.17
C GLU A 269 -5.44 9.06 31.23
N ASP A 270 -6.44 8.19 31.21
CA ASP A 270 -7.53 8.16 32.20
C ASP A 270 -7.10 7.37 33.45
N ASP A 271 -6.41 6.24 33.32
CA ASP A 271 -5.84 5.49 34.46
C ASP A 271 -4.80 6.32 35.23
N HIS A 272 -3.99 7.13 34.55
CA HIS A 272 -3.05 8.02 35.23
C HIS A 272 -3.72 9.21 35.94
N ARG A 273 -4.97 9.55 35.61
CA ARG A 273 -5.73 10.58 36.33
C ARG A 273 -6.47 10.03 37.54
N ASP A 274 -6.83 8.75 37.52
CA ASP A 274 -7.51 8.10 38.64
C ASP A 274 -6.54 7.42 39.62
N ILE A 275 -5.33 7.01 39.21
CA ILE A 275 -4.35 6.39 40.13
C ILE A 275 -3.89 7.33 41.26
N ASP A 276 -3.85 8.65 41.03
CA ASP A 276 -3.51 9.62 42.09
C ASP A 276 -4.68 9.90 43.07
N LEU A 277 -5.91 9.50 42.72
CA LEU A 277 -7.09 9.65 43.58
C LEU A 277 -7.56 8.33 44.22
N TYR A 278 -7.12 7.18 43.71
CA TYR A 278 -7.61 5.84 44.12
C TYR A 278 -6.78 5.11 45.17
N TYR A 279 -5.80 5.77 45.79
CA TYR A 279 -5.09 5.21 46.97
C TYR A 279 -5.67 5.63 48.33
N GLN A 280 -6.92 6.11 48.38
CA GLN A 280 -7.63 6.33 49.64
C GLN A 280 -9.01 5.67 49.68
N SER A 281 -9.07 4.57 50.44
CA SER A 281 -10.24 3.82 50.92
C SER A 281 -10.92 2.84 49.94
N ALA A 282 -10.82 1.56 50.27
CA ALA A 282 -11.33 0.41 49.53
C ALA A 282 -12.71 -0.06 50.03
N GLU A 283 -13.67 0.85 50.24
CA GLU A 283 -15.00 0.47 50.78
C GLU A 283 -16.21 0.69 49.86
N ASP A 284 -16.09 1.35 48.70
CA ASP A 284 -17.27 1.70 47.87
C ASP A 284 -17.37 1.00 46.49
N LEU A 285 -16.86 -0.23 46.36
CA LEU A 285 -16.92 -1.00 45.11
C LEU A 285 -18.32 -1.34 44.55
N PRO A 286 -19.42 -1.43 45.33
CA PRO A 286 -20.73 -1.80 44.75
C PRO A 286 -21.43 -0.70 43.94
N GLU A 287 -21.10 0.58 44.16
CA GLU A 287 -21.85 1.70 43.57
C GLU A 287 -21.25 2.21 42.24
N ILE A 288 -19.98 1.88 41.98
CA ILE A 288 -19.23 2.27 40.76
C ILE A 288 -19.75 1.55 39.51
N LYS A 289 -20.35 0.34 39.64
CA LYS A 289 -20.93 -0.40 38.50
C LYS A 289 -22.13 0.27 37.83
N LYS A 290 -22.66 1.36 38.39
CA LYS A 290 -23.87 2.05 37.88
C LYS A 290 -23.58 3.30 37.05
N ARG A 291 -22.34 3.79 36.98
CA ARG A 291 -22.01 5.00 36.22
C ARG A 291 -20.96 4.69 35.16
N MET A 292 -21.34 4.95 33.92
CA MET A 292 -20.49 5.06 32.72
C MET A 292 -20.06 3.74 32.06
N VAL A 293 -20.96 3.16 31.25
CA VAL A 293 -20.58 2.40 30.04
C VAL A 293 -21.75 2.51 29.06
N THR A 294 -21.52 2.93 27.81
CA THR A 294 -22.57 2.85 26.77
C THR A 294 -22.73 1.41 26.30
N GLN A 295 -23.93 1.02 25.86
CA GLN A 295 -24.28 -0.37 25.49
C GLN A 295 -23.29 -1.02 24.49
N ASP A 296 -22.65 -0.21 23.64
CA ASP A 296 -21.67 -0.65 22.64
C ASP A 296 -20.33 -1.09 23.26
N GLN A 297 -19.90 -0.45 24.37
CA GLN A 297 -18.71 -0.87 25.12
C GLN A 297 -18.99 -2.14 25.94
N LEU A 298 -20.23 -2.35 26.38
CA LEU A 298 -20.66 -3.59 27.02
C LEU A 298 -20.60 -4.77 26.04
N ASN A 299 -20.93 -4.57 24.76
CA ASN A 299 -20.91 -5.64 23.76
C ASN A 299 -19.49 -6.11 23.43
N ILE A 300 -18.49 -5.21 23.49
CA ILE A 300 -17.07 -5.57 23.37
C ILE A 300 -16.58 -6.34 24.60
N MET A 301 -17.06 -6.00 25.80
CA MET A 301 -16.73 -6.73 27.04
C MET A 301 -17.47 -8.06 27.19
N ILE A 302 -18.66 -8.22 26.58
CA ILE A 302 -19.47 -9.43 26.69
C ILE A 302 -18.84 -10.63 25.96
N ASP A 303 -17.99 -10.41 24.96
CA ASP A 303 -17.24 -11.49 24.29
C ASP A 303 -15.98 -11.94 25.06
N ILE A 304 -15.65 -11.27 26.18
CA ILE A 304 -14.50 -11.58 27.06
C ILE A 304 -14.99 -12.28 28.34
N LYS A 305 -16.19 -12.89 28.30
CA LYS A 305 -16.90 -13.29 29.53
C LYS A 305 -16.37 -14.49 30.29
N ASP A 306 -15.48 -15.30 29.71
CA ASP A 306 -15.04 -16.54 30.36
C ASP A 306 -13.55 -16.58 30.71
N HIS A 307 -12.86 -15.43 30.68
CA HIS A 307 -11.45 -15.37 31.03
C HIS A 307 -11.17 -14.50 32.24
N SER A 308 -10.51 -15.08 33.24
CA SER A 308 -10.01 -14.33 34.39
C SER A 308 -9.06 -13.22 33.92
N LEU A 309 -8.90 -12.14 34.69
CA LEU A 309 -7.92 -11.07 34.38
C LEU A 309 -6.51 -11.64 34.09
N ILE A 310 -6.18 -12.80 34.68
CA ILE A 310 -4.94 -13.55 34.43
C ILE A 310 -4.92 -14.19 33.03
N GLU A 311 -6.04 -14.68 32.52
CA GLU A 311 -6.16 -15.25 31.17
C GLU A 311 -6.18 -14.18 30.08
N ILE A 312 -6.80 -13.02 30.35
CA ILE A 312 -6.67 -11.83 29.51
C ILE A 312 -5.21 -11.39 29.47
N TRP A 313 -4.52 -11.37 30.62
CA TRP A 313 -3.11 -11.00 30.67
C TRP A 313 -2.19 -12.03 30.01
N LYS A 314 -2.52 -13.33 30.05
CA LYS A 314 -1.84 -14.38 29.29
C LYS A 314 -2.11 -14.30 27.79
N TYR A 315 -3.31 -13.87 27.37
CA TYR A 315 -3.64 -13.67 25.97
C TYR A 315 -2.90 -12.46 25.40
N VAL A 316 -2.85 -11.39 26.19
CA VAL A 316 -2.06 -10.18 25.89
C VAL A 316 -0.56 -10.51 25.91
N GLN A 317 -0.06 -11.26 26.89
CA GLN A 317 1.33 -11.75 26.91
C GLN A 317 1.63 -12.67 25.73
N ASN A 318 0.75 -13.60 25.33
CA ASN A 318 0.95 -14.44 24.15
C ASN A 318 0.95 -13.62 22.84
N ALA A 319 0.07 -12.62 22.74
CA ALA A 319 0.06 -11.68 21.61
C ALA A 319 1.33 -10.82 21.57
N PHE A 320 1.90 -10.49 22.74
CA PHE A 320 3.16 -9.77 22.87
C PHE A 320 4.39 -10.68 22.70
N GLU A 321 4.36 -11.95 23.10
CA GLU A 321 5.45 -12.92 22.96
C GLU A 321 5.66 -13.35 21.51
N GLN A 322 4.60 -13.31 20.68
CA GLN A 322 4.73 -13.43 19.23
C GLN A 322 5.40 -12.20 18.58
N ASP A 323 5.44 -11.06 19.28
CA ASP A 323 6.13 -9.82 18.89
C ASP A 323 7.32 -9.54 19.83
N TYR A 324 8.37 -10.36 19.68
CA TYR A 324 9.59 -10.38 20.50
C TYR A 324 10.27 -9.00 20.70
N GLN A 325 10.01 -8.03 19.81
CA GLN A 325 10.59 -6.68 19.87
C GLN A 325 9.84 -5.67 20.76
N VAL A 326 8.57 -5.92 21.09
CA VAL A 326 7.78 -5.01 21.94
C VAL A 326 7.93 -5.37 23.41
N VAL A 327 7.95 -6.67 23.73
CA VAL A 327 8.21 -7.19 25.10
C VAL A 327 9.58 -6.72 25.61
N HIS A 328 10.62 -6.78 24.77
CA HIS A 328 11.96 -6.41 25.18
C HIS A 328 12.07 -4.92 25.59
N ARG A 329 11.28 -4.02 24.97
CA ARG A 329 11.30 -2.58 25.28
C ARG A 329 10.52 -2.23 26.54
N LEU A 330 9.39 -2.88 26.79
CA LEU A 330 8.61 -2.68 28.03
C LEU A 330 9.39 -3.19 29.25
N ASN A 331 10.06 -4.34 29.13
CA ASN A 331 10.88 -4.90 30.21
C ASN A 331 12.11 -4.02 30.52
N THR A 332 12.61 -3.26 29.55
CA THR A 332 13.74 -2.33 29.74
C THR A 332 13.28 -0.99 30.33
N LYS A 333 12.05 -0.54 30.02
CA LYS A 333 11.49 0.75 30.48
C LYS A 333 10.85 0.68 31.87
N TYR A 334 10.30 -0.47 32.26
CA TYR A 334 9.58 -0.65 33.54
C TYR A 334 10.31 -1.55 34.54
N LYS A 335 11.62 -1.76 34.33
CA LYS A 335 12.48 -2.59 35.21
C LYS A 335 12.52 -2.12 36.68
N HIS A 336 12.02 -0.93 36.98
CA HIS A 336 11.97 -0.34 38.32
C HIS A 336 10.62 -0.51 39.04
N PHE A 337 9.62 -1.14 38.42
CA PHE A 337 8.26 -1.27 39.00
C PHE A 337 7.86 -2.69 39.40
N VAL A 338 8.73 -3.68 39.21
CA VAL A 338 8.49 -5.05 39.67
C VAL A 338 9.40 -5.33 40.85
N ASP A 339 8.82 -5.28 42.06
CA ASP A 339 9.50 -5.67 43.29
C ASP A 339 9.88 -7.16 43.19
N GLU A 340 11.17 -7.47 43.40
CA GLU A 340 11.80 -8.80 43.20
C GLU A 340 11.13 -9.91 44.05
N LYS A 341 10.24 -9.56 44.99
CA LYS A 341 9.49 -10.51 45.82
C LYS A 341 8.35 -11.23 45.11
N SER A 342 7.95 -10.82 43.91
CA SER A 342 6.80 -11.43 43.20
C SER A 342 7.19 -12.59 42.25
N ILE A 343 8.48 -12.95 42.17
CA ILE A 343 8.98 -13.98 41.22
C ILE A 343 9.13 -15.37 41.87
N ASN A 344 8.79 -15.55 43.15
CA ASN A 344 8.91 -16.86 43.83
C ASN A 344 7.64 -17.71 43.90
N VAL A 345 6.67 -17.47 43.03
CA VAL A 345 5.58 -18.43 42.80
C VAL A 345 5.54 -18.73 41.31
N LEU A 346 6.51 -19.52 40.84
CA LEU A 346 6.47 -20.34 39.62
C LEU A 346 7.85 -20.97 39.40
N PHE A 347 8.15 -21.97 40.23
CA PHE A 347 8.88 -23.17 39.82
C PHE A 347 8.02 -24.37 40.19
#